data_AF-A0AAD8IZV0-F1
#
_entry.id   AF-A0AAD8IZV0-F1
#
_cell.length_a   1.000
_cell.length_b   1.000
_cell.length_c   1.000
_cell.angle_alpha   90.00
_cell.angle_beta   90.00
_cell.angle_gamma   90.00
#
_symmetry.space_group_name_H-M   'P 1'
#
loop_
_entity.id
_entity.type
_entity.pdbx_description
1 polymer ?
#
loop_
_entity_poly.entity_id
_entity_poly.type
_entity_poly.pdbx_seq_one_letter_code
_entity_poly.pdbx_strand_id
1 'polypeptide(L)'
;MDENTSDLTTLCTTSIIPVDLNAFILKMELDISYLANVSLDKSTAEHFTKASKSRQTAMNVVLWNEEMGQWLDYWIDANSLASVFASNFIPLWIQPFNSDNDLVEKASKSLKSSGLLRDAGIATSLTNTGQQW
;
A
#
# COMPACT_ATOMS: atom_id res chain seq x y z
N MET A 1 12.95 -21.74 -10.32
CA MET A 1 12.78 -21.61 -11.78
C MET A 1 13.03 -20.15 -12.07
N ASP A 2 14.07 -19.86 -12.84
CA ASP A 2 14.39 -18.49 -13.23
C ASP A 2 13.37 -18.05 -14.30
N GLU A 3 12.23 -17.54 -13.84
CA GLU A 3 11.30 -16.82 -14.69
C GLU A 3 12.01 -15.56 -15.19
N ASN A 4 11.95 -15.35 -16.51
CA ASN A 4 12.55 -14.20 -17.15
C ASN A 4 11.76 -12.94 -16.73
N THR A 5 12.18 -12.31 -15.64
CA THR A 5 11.51 -11.16 -14.98
C THR A 5 11.34 -9.91 -15.85
N SER A 6 11.79 -9.96 -17.10
CA SER A 6 11.67 -8.90 -18.12
C SER A 6 10.56 -9.15 -19.15
N ASP A 7 9.94 -10.33 -19.16
CA ASP A 7 8.88 -10.68 -20.09
C ASP A 7 7.51 -10.17 -19.61
N LEU A 8 6.96 -9.17 -20.31
CA LEU A 8 5.66 -8.58 -19.99
C LEU A 8 4.49 -9.58 -20.15
N THR A 9 4.68 -10.68 -20.86
CA THR A 9 3.60 -11.67 -21.06
C THR A 9 3.31 -12.49 -19.80
N THR A 10 4.21 -12.48 -18.80
CA THR A 10 4.01 -13.18 -17.53
C THR A 10 3.37 -12.29 -16.46
N LEU A 11 2.88 -11.09 -16.81
CA LEU A 11 2.21 -10.19 -15.86
C LEU A 11 0.83 -10.72 -15.46
N CYS A 12 0.62 -10.84 -14.14
CA CYS A 12 -0.64 -11.29 -13.54
C CYS A 12 -1.27 -10.20 -12.66
N THR A 13 -1.43 -8.98 -13.19
CA THR A 13 -1.84 -7.80 -12.40
C THR A 13 -3.20 -7.98 -11.71
N THR A 14 -4.13 -8.73 -12.29
CA THR A 14 -5.46 -8.98 -11.71
C THR A 14 -5.46 -9.98 -10.56
N SER A 15 -4.36 -10.71 -10.37
CA SER A 15 -4.14 -11.65 -9.25
C SER A 15 -3.39 -11.02 -8.08
N ILE A 16 -3.18 -9.69 -8.11
CA ILE A 16 -2.46 -8.94 -7.08
C ILE A 16 -3.45 -8.01 -6.37
N ILE A 17 -3.35 -7.94 -5.03
CA ILE A 17 -3.98 -6.90 -4.22
C ILE A 17 -2.93 -5.82 -3.96
N PRO A 18 -2.98 -4.68 -4.65
CA PRO A 18 -1.93 -3.68 -4.56
C PRO A 18 -2.13 -2.76 -3.36
N VAL A 19 -1.02 -2.45 -2.67
CA VAL A 19 -0.97 -1.60 -1.48
C VAL A 19 -1.42 -0.18 -1.81
N ASP A 20 -0.87 0.41 -2.87
CA ASP A 20 -1.12 1.79 -3.25
C ASP A 20 -2.57 2.03 -3.64
N LEU A 21 -3.19 1.16 -4.43
CA LEU A 21 -4.61 1.25 -4.78
C LEU A 21 -5.50 1.20 -3.54
N ASN A 22 -5.23 0.28 -2.60
CA ASN A 22 -6.02 0.18 -1.37
C ASN A 22 -5.83 1.40 -0.47
N ALA A 23 -4.62 1.97 -0.45
CA ALA A 23 -4.36 3.24 0.21
C ALA A 23 -5.18 4.38 -0.42
N PHE A 24 -5.17 4.52 -1.75
CA PHE A 24 -5.94 5.56 -2.43
C PHE A 24 -7.45 5.42 -2.20
N ILE A 25 -7.98 4.20 -2.24
CA ILE A 25 -9.41 3.96 -1.95
C ILE A 25 -9.71 4.28 -0.48
N LEU A 26 -8.83 3.93 0.47
CA LEU A 26 -9.02 4.29 1.88
C LEU A 26 -9.10 5.81 2.05
N LYS A 27 -8.19 6.56 1.42
CA LYS A 27 -8.22 8.02 1.49
C LYS A 27 -9.51 8.58 0.88
N MET A 28 -9.94 8.05 -0.27
CA MET A 28 -11.20 8.44 -0.90
C MET A 28 -12.41 8.18 0.02
N GLU A 29 -12.47 7.02 0.68
CA GLU A 29 -13.54 6.70 1.63
C GLU A 29 -13.55 7.68 2.83
N LEU A 30 -12.38 8.05 3.36
CA LEU A 30 -12.26 9.07 4.41
C LEU A 30 -12.74 10.45 3.93
N ASP A 31 -12.38 10.84 2.71
CA ASP A 31 -12.76 12.14 2.15
C ASP A 31 -14.26 12.23 1.87
N ILE A 32 -14.87 11.17 1.34
CA ILE A 32 -16.33 11.11 1.17
C ILE A 32 -17.04 11.20 2.52
N SER A 33 -16.57 10.48 3.53
CA SER A 33 -17.13 10.56 4.88
C SER A 33 -17.02 11.98 5.46
N TYR A 34 -15.87 12.64 5.29
CA TYR A 34 -15.66 14.01 5.74
C TYR A 34 -16.62 14.99 5.04
N LEU A 35 -16.69 14.96 3.70
CA LEU A 35 -17.53 15.86 2.92
C LEU A 35 -19.03 15.63 3.18
N ALA A 36 -19.45 14.38 3.37
CA ALA A 36 -20.82 14.04 3.71
C ALA A 36 -21.21 14.59 5.10
N ASN A 37 -20.31 14.50 6.08
CA ASN A 37 -20.51 15.12 7.41
C ASN A 37 -20.65 16.64 7.31
N VAL A 38 -19.78 17.30 6.52
CA VAL A 38 -19.87 18.76 6.29
C VAL A 38 -21.18 19.14 5.61
N SER A 39 -21.70 18.28 4.72
CA SER A 39 -22.94 18.49 3.99
C SER A 39 -24.20 18.02 4.74
N LEU A 40 -24.06 17.54 5.98
CA LEU A 40 -25.12 16.97 6.82
C LEU A 40 -25.81 15.73 6.23
N ASP A 41 -25.18 15.05 5.27
CA ASP A 41 -25.61 13.75 4.76
C ASP A 41 -25.08 12.63 5.67
N LYS A 42 -25.83 12.35 6.74
CA LYS A 42 -25.45 11.38 7.75
C LYS A 42 -25.37 9.95 7.21
N SER A 43 -26.25 9.57 6.28
CA SER A 43 -26.29 8.19 5.77
C SER A 43 -25.03 7.86 4.97
N THR A 44 -24.63 8.76 4.07
CA THR A 44 -23.38 8.63 3.30
C THR A 44 -22.17 8.66 4.23
N ALA A 45 -22.15 9.58 5.20
CA ALA A 45 -21.05 9.69 6.17
C ALA A 45 -20.86 8.38 6.97
N GLU A 46 -21.94 7.79 7.49
CA GLU A 46 -21.89 6.54 8.23
C GLU A 46 -21.43 5.37 7.35
N HIS A 47 -21.95 5.29 6.13
CA HIS A 47 -21.58 4.25 5.16
C HIS A 47 -20.07 4.27 4.88
N PHE A 48 -19.53 5.43 4.49
CA PHE A 48 -18.12 5.56 4.14
C PHE A 48 -17.18 5.52 5.34
N THR A 49 -17.64 5.90 6.54
CA THR A 49 -16.90 5.67 7.79
C THR A 49 -16.75 4.18 8.08
N LYS A 50 -17.79 3.38 7.82
CA LYS A 50 -17.72 1.92 8.00
C LYS A 50 -16.81 1.29 6.95
N ALA A 51 -16.91 1.72 5.70
CA ALA A 51 -16.05 1.24 4.61
C ALA A 51 -14.57 1.51 4.88
N SER A 52 -14.23 2.76 5.26
CA SER A 52 -12.84 3.14 5.54
C SER A 52 -12.23 2.36 6.70
N LYS A 53 -12.98 2.16 7.80
CA LYS A 53 -12.54 1.30 8.91
C LYS A 53 -12.29 -0.13 8.46
N SER A 54 -13.22 -0.71 7.70
CA SER A 54 -13.08 -2.08 7.18
C SER A 54 -11.85 -2.22 6.30
N ARG A 55 -11.57 -1.24 5.44
CA ARG A 55 -10.41 -1.25 4.56
C ARG A 55 -9.11 -1.07 5.33
N GLN A 56 -9.05 -0.15 6.27
CA GLN A 56 -7.87 0.02 7.13
C GLN A 56 -7.54 -1.29 7.86
N THR A 57 -8.54 -1.96 8.45
CA THR A 57 -8.35 -3.27 9.08
C THR A 57 -7.85 -4.31 8.09
N ALA A 58 -8.44 -4.38 6.88
CA ALA A 58 -8.00 -5.32 5.86
C ALA A 58 -6.53 -5.05 5.43
N MET A 59 -6.13 -3.80 5.25
CA MET A 59 -4.74 -3.44 4.92
C MET A 59 -3.78 -3.86 6.04
N ASN A 60 -4.15 -3.67 7.31
CA ASN A 60 -3.32 -4.09 8.45
C ASN A 60 -3.19 -5.62 8.57
N VAL A 61 -4.20 -6.38 8.14
CA VAL A 61 -4.19 -7.84 8.24
C VAL A 61 -3.54 -8.50 7.03
N VAL A 62 -3.82 -7.99 5.83
CA VAL A 62 -3.47 -8.65 4.57
C VAL A 62 -2.15 -8.13 4.00
N LEU A 63 -1.88 -6.82 4.15
CA LEU A 63 -0.79 -6.17 3.43
C LEU A 63 0.39 -5.81 4.34
N TRP A 64 0.17 -5.63 5.65
CA TRP A 64 1.25 -5.31 6.58
C TRP A 64 2.14 -6.53 6.87
N ASN A 65 3.44 -6.39 6.64
CA ASN A 65 4.44 -7.35 7.06
C ASN A 65 5.18 -6.83 8.30
N GLU A 66 4.94 -7.48 9.45
CA GLU A 66 5.52 -7.05 10.73
C GLU A 66 7.04 -7.23 10.80
N GLU A 67 7.57 -8.30 10.20
CA GLU A 67 9.01 -8.60 10.20
C GLU A 67 9.79 -7.57 9.38
N MET A 68 9.27 -7.24 8.20
CA MET A 68 9.86 -6.26 7.30
C MET A 68 9.49 -4.83 7.65
N GLY A 69 8.49 -4.61 8.52
CA GLY A 69 8.01 -3.30 8.93
C GLY A 69 7.51 -2.44 7.77
N GLN A 70 6.85 -3.03 6.78
CA GLN A 70 6.29 -2.32 5.62
C GLN A 70 5.04 -3.04 5.08
N TRP A 71 4.24 -2.35 4.27
CA TRP A 71 3.18 -3.00 3.52
C TRP A 71 3.75 -3.70 2.29
N LEU A 72 3.18 -4.81 1.86
CA LEU A 72 3.55 -5.54 0.66
C LEU A 72 2.30 -5.90 -0.13
N ASP A 73 2.40 -5.88 -1.45
CA ASP A 73 1.30 -6.35 -2.30
C ASP A 73 1.05 -7.83 -2.00
N TYR A 74 -0.19 -8.27 -2.11
CA TYR A 74 -0.55 -9.65 -1.85
C TYR A 74 -0.86 -10.38 -3.15
N TRP A 75 -0.16 -11.48 -3.40
CA TRP A 75 -0.36 -12.34 -4.57
C TRP A 75 -1.38 -13.42 -4.21
N ILE A 76 -2.55 -13.36 -4.84
CA ILE A 76 -3.67 -14.24 -4.54
C ILE A 76 -3.32 -15.69 -4.86
N ASP A 77 -2.77 -15.93 -6.06
CA ASP A 77 -2.49 -17.29 -6.54
C ASP A 77 -1.35 -17.98 -5.77
N ALA A 78 -0.37 -17.20 -5.30
CA ALA A 78 0.76 -17.70 -4.52
C ALA A 78 0.52 -17.68 -3.00
N ASN A 79 -0.59 -17.05 -2.56
CA ASN A 79 -0.94 -16.84 -1.15
C ASN A 79 0.24 -16.26 -0.36
N SER A 80 0.93 -15.28 -0.93
CA SER A 80 2.18 -14.72 -0.42
C SER A 80 2.28 -13.21 -0.62
N LEU A 81 3.19 -12.58 0.13
CA LEU A 81 3.50 -11.16 -0.03
C LEU A 81 4.58 -10.96 -1.10
N ALA A 82 4.44 -9.87 -1.84
CA ALA A 82 5.30 -9.50 -2.96
C ALA A 82 6.68 -8.96 -2.51
N SER A 83 7.50 -8.62 -3.51
CA SER A 83 8.79 -7.94 -3.33
C SER A 83 8.64 -6.49 -2.86
N VAL A 84 9.77 -5.86 -2.54
CA VAL A 84 9.87 -4.47 -2.10
C VAL A 84 9.84 -3.50 -3.28
N PHE A 85 8.96 -2.50 -3.20
CA PHE A 85 8.65 -1.45 -4.15
C PHE A 85 8.41 -0.12 -3.42
N ALA A 86 8.55 1.00 -4.11
CA ALA A 86 8.24 2.31 -3.52
C ALA A 86 6.76 2.45 -3.11
N SER A 87 5.85 1.80 -3.85
CA SER A 87 4.40 1.81 -3.59
C SER A 87 4.04 1.26 -2.20
N ASN A 88 4.89 0.40 -1.63
CA ASN A 88 4.72 -0.16 -0.30
C ASN A 88 4.60 0.89 0.80
N PHE A 89 5.17 2.08 0.60
CA PHE A 89 5.22 3.14 1.61
C PHE A 89 4.14 4.22 1.40
N ILE A 90 3.33 4.12 0.35
CA ILE A 90 2.21 5.04 0.08
C ILE A 90 1.22 5.16 1.25
N PRO A 91 0.90 4.09 2.03
CA PRO A 91 0.01 4.23 3.17
C PRO A 91 0.43 5.30 4.20
N LEU A 92 1.73 5.63 4.33
CA LEU A 92 2.22 6.72 5.20
C LEU A 92 1.69 8.11 4.82
N TRP A 93 1.14 8.29 3.63
CA TRP A 93 0.48 9.54 3.24
C TRP A 93 -0.86 9.76 3.95
N ILE A 94 -1.49 8.70 4.46
CA ILE A 94 -2.86 8.73 4.97
C ILE A 94 -2.86 8.84 6.50
N GLN A 95 -3.74 9.71 7.02
CA GLN A 95 -3.79 10.05 8.45
C GLN A 95 -3.88 8.84 9.41
N PRO A 96 -4.68 7.81 9.16
CA PRO A 96 -4.79 6.69 10.09
C PRO A 96 -3.51 5.88 10.27
N PHE A 97 -2.58 5.93 9.31
CA PHE A 97 -1.27 5.27 9.41
C PHE A 97 -0.19 6.24 9.90
N ASN A 98 -0.20 7.48 9.41
CA ASN A 98 0.83 8.45 9.78
C ASN A 98 0.72 8.99 11.21
N SER A 99 -0.42 8.76 11.87
CA SER A 99 -0.65 9.18 13.26
C SER A 99 -0.25 8.09 14.28
N ASP A 100 0.14 6.90 13.81
CA ASP A 100 0.71 5.85 14.65
C ASP A 100 2.25 5.95 14.61
N ASN A 101 2.83 6.51 15.67
CA ASN A 101 4.27 6.77 15.74
C ASN A 101 5.12 5.49 15.63
N ASP A 102 4.67 4.39 16.23
CA ASP A 102 5.44 3.13 16.24
C ASP A 102 5.45 2.53 14.83
N LEU A 103 4.31 2.55 14.14
CA LEU A 103 4.18 2.11 12.76
C LEU A 103 4.99 3.00 11.80
N VAL A 104 4.92 4.32 11.96
CA VAL A 104 5.71 5.28 11.16
C VAL A 104 7.20 5.06 11.38
N GLU A 105 7.65 4.82 12.62
CA GLU A 105 9.05 4.54 12.91
C GLU A 105 9.52 3.25 12.24
N LYS A 106 8.74 2.17 12.33
CA LYS A 106 9.02 0.89 11.66
C LYS A 106 9.11 1.05 10.15
N ALA A 107 8.09 1.65 9.53
CA ALA A 107 8.05 1.88 8.08
C ALA A 107 9.19 2.79 7.61
N SER A 108 9.53 3.83 8.38
CA SER A 108 10.64 4.72 8.06
C SER A 108 12.00 4.01 8.14
N LYS A 109 12.20 3.14 9.12
CA LYS A 109 13.40 2.30 9.22
C LYS A 109 13.48 1.33 8.05
N SER A 110 12.37 0.67 7.73
CA SER A 110 12.26 -0.26 6.60
C SER A 110 12.59 0.42 5.27
N LEU A 111 12.01 1.59 4.99
CA LEU A 111 12.34 2.37 3.78
C LEU A 111 13.82 2.72 3.71
N LYS A 112 14.42 3.16 4.83
CA LYS A 112 15.84 3.52 4.88
C LYS A 112 16.77 2.34 4.62
N SER A 113 16.42 1.13 5.08
CA SER A 113 17.23 -0.07 4.86
C SER A 113 16.84 -0.87 3.61
N SER A 114 15.75 -0.51 2.92
CA SER A 114 15.21 -1.25 1.77
C SER A 114 16.14 -1.30 0.55
N GLY A 115 17.05 -0.33 0.42
CA GLY A 115 17.80 -0.10 -0.81
C GLY A 115 17.03 0.70 -1.88
N LEU A 116 15.79 1.12 -1.62
CA LEU A 116 15.05 2.02 -2.51
C LEU A 116 15.57 3.47 -2.43
N LEU A 117 16.09 3.91 -1.27
CA LEU A 117 16.72 5.23 -1.15
C LEU A 117 18.09 5.23 -1.84
N ARG A 118 18.21 6.06 -2.87
CA ARG A 118 19.43 6.29 -3.66
C ARG A 118 19.84 7.76 -3.55
N ASP A 119 21.05 8.07 -4.03
CA ASP A 119 21.63 9.42 -3.96
C ASP A 119 20.72 10.51 -4.55
N ALA A 120 19.91 10.16 -5.57
CA ALA A 120 19.06 11.09 -6.31
C ALA A 120 17.56 10.95 -6.00
N GLY A 121 17.15 10.15 -5.00
CA GLY A 121 15.75 9.98 -4.64
C GLY A 121 15.37 8.54 -4.33
N ILE A 122 14.11 8.19 -4.60
CA ILE A 122 13.54 6.87 -4.28
C ILE A 122 13.39 6.10 -5.60
N ALA A 123 14.05 4.95 -5.70
CA ALA A 123 13.87 4.01 -6.81
C ALA A 123 12.49 3.32 -6.72
N THR A 124 11.94 2.94 -7.87
CA THR A 124 10.60 2.31 -7.96
C THR A 124 10.60 0.88 -7.44
N SER A 125 11.66 0.13 -7.75
CA SER A 125 11.90 -1.25 -7.35
C SER A 125 13.40 -1.50 -7.14
N LEU A 126 13.73 -2.70 -6.65
CA LEU A 126 15.12 -3.14 -6.50
C LEU A 126 15.66 -3.88 -7.74
N THR A 127 14.80 -4.15 -8.73
CA THR A 127 15.11 -4.99 -9.89
C THR A 127 15.06 -4.16 -11.16
N ASN A 128 16.15 -4.15 -11.92
CA ASN A 128 16.16 -3.53 -13.25
C ASN A 128 15.72 -4.54 -14.31
N THR A 129 14.44 -4.49 -14.70
CA THR A 129 13.83 -5.36 -15.73
C THR A 129 13.92 -4.78 -17.14
N GLY A 130 14.40 -3.54 -17.29
CA GLY A 130 14.32 -2.77 -18.54
C GLY A 130 12.97 -2.07 -18.76
N GLN A 131 11.98 -2.32 -17.91
CA GLN A 131 10.72 -1.57 -17.88
C GLN A 131 10.87 -0.27 -17.09
N GLN A 132 9.96 0.69 -17.31
CA GLN A 132 10.02 1.99 -16.62
C GLN A 132 9.70 1.87 -15.12
N TRP A 133 8.90 0.87 -14.72
CA TRP A 133 8.45 0.65 -13.34
C TRP A 133 8.76 -0.78 -12.91
#